data_AF-C5B0T8-F1
#
_entry.id   AF-C5B0T8-F1
#
_cell.length_a   1.000
_cell.length_b   1.000
_cell.length_c   1.000
_cell.angle_alpha   90.00
_cell.angle_beta   90.00
_cell.angle_gamma   90.00
#
_symmetry.space_group_name_H-M   'P 1'
#
loop_
_entity.id
_entity.type
_entity.pdbx_description
1 polymer ?
#
loop_
_entity_poly.entity_id
_entity_poly.type
_entity_poly.pdbx_seq_one_letter_code
_entity_poly.pdbx_strand_id
1 'polypeptide(L)'
;MTPHDLITLALKQAGVVGVGQTPLAEDVNDALTHLNMMLGQWNRKRWLIYHLVEATVPAYGAASYRIGPGMDIDVPGRVTGIASAFYRLARVSETNDDFSLDFSSDFGPPHTIGAGAIDIPLAVLTSREDYSRIGMKGLGTYPSAVWLDADYPVGNLYVWPSPSVGEIHVVVQEQLGRITDLTADIDLPDEYHDALFQNLVVRLRSAYGRSRDPVVEVLAKTALNTIRSANAQIGTLGMPGNMPLGRFGGDMNSYWAGGGVMPAREIVDRTVNVPVLTPVDEPDTIKPVPGTF
;
A
#
# COMPACT_ATOMS: atom_id res chain seq x y z
N MET A 1 -13.57 -12.93 -16.80
CA MET A 1 -13.22 -14.24 -17.41
C MET A 1 -13.60 -15.28 -16.39
N THR A 2 -14.37 -16.29 -16.78
CA THR A 2 -14.81 -17.32 -15.83
C THR A 2 -13.67 -18.32 -15.54
N PRO A 3 -13.59 -18.90 -14.34
CA PRO A 3 -12.65 -19.97 -14.03
C PRO A 3 -12.80 -21.18 -14.93
N HIS A 4 -14.02 -21.51 -15.35
CA HIS A 4 -14.27 -22.60 -16.29
C HIS A 4 -13.59 -22.36 -17.64
N ASP A 5 -13.72 -21.16 -18.20
CA ASP A 5 -13.07 -20.80 -19.47
C ASP A 5 -11.55 -20.86 -19.35
N LEU A 6 -11.00 -20.40 -18.22
CA LEU A 6 -9.54 -20.44 -17.96
C LEU A 6 -9.03 -21.88 -17.88
N ILE A 7 -9.71 -22.74 -17.13
CA ILE A 7 -9.32 -24.14 -16.97
C ILE A 7 -9.45 -24.90 -18.28
N THR A 8 -10.54 -24.68 -19.03
CA THR A 8 -10.74 -25.36 -20.33
C THR A 8 -9.67 -24.96 -21.34
N LEU A 9 -9.28 -23.68 -21.37
CA LEU A 9 -8.20 -23.20 -22.22
C LEU A 9 -6.85 -23.78 -21.78
N ALA A 10 -6.61 -23.90 -20.46
CA ALA A 10 -5.38 -24.48 -19.91
C ALA A 10 -5.24 -25.98 -20.23
N LEU A 11 -6.33 -26.73 -20.16
CA LEU A 11 -6.36 -28.16 -20.53
C LEU A 11 -6.10 -28.37 -22.02
N LYS A 12 -6.62 -27.48 -22.88
CA LYS A 12 -6.34 -27.48 -24.33
C LYS A 12 -4.86 -27.20 -24.61
N GLN A 13 -4.29 -26.16 -23.99
CA GLN A 13 -2.87 -25.81 -24.16
C GLN A 13 -1.91 -26.84 -23.55
N ALA A 14 -2.33 -27.54 -22.50
CA ALA A 14 -1.60 -28.67 -21.92
C ALA A 14 -1.60 -29.93 -22.82
N GLY A 15 -2.47 -29.98 -23.83
CA GLY A 15 -2.62 -31.14 -24.72
C GLY A 15 -3.32 -32.33 -24.05
N VAL A 16 -4.06 -32.08 -22.98
CA VAL A 16 -4.88 -33.09 -22.29
C VAL A 16 -6.17 -33.33 -23.07
N VAL A 17 -6.78 -32.26 -23.58
CA VAL A 17 -8.03 -32.28 -24.35
C VAL A 17 -7.77 -31.77 -25.77
N GLY A 18 -8.35 -32.45 -26.77
CA GLY A 18 -8.22 -32.07 -28.18
C GLY A 18 -9.03 -30.83 -28.55
N VAL A 19 -8.71 -30.22 -29.70
CA VAL A 19 -9.48 -29.09 -30.25
C VAL A 19 -10.91 -29.56 -30.55
N GLY A 20 -11.90 -28.81 -30.07
CA GLY A 20 -13.33 -29.11 -30.28
C GLY A 20 -13.94 -30.13 -29.31
N GLN A 21 -13.17 -30.67 -28.35
CA GLN A 21 -13.69 -31.55 -27.30
C GLN A 21 -14.02 -30.75 -26.03
N THR A 22 -15.10 -31.14 -25.35
CA THR A 22 -15.45 -30.64 -24.02
C THR A 22 -14.70 -31.44 -22.95
N PRO A 23 -13.97 -30.79 -22.03
CA PRO A 23 -13.28 -31.49 -20.95
C PRO A 23 -14.27 -32.22 -20.05
N LEU A 24 -13.87 -33.37 -19.49
CA LEU A 24 -14.66 -34.10 -18.52
C LEU A 24 -14.76 -33.30 -17.20
N ALA A 25 -15.87 -33.43 -16.47
CA ALA A 25 -16.06 -32.74 -15.20
C ALA A 25 -14.99 -33.09 -14.14
N GLU A 26 -14.49 -34.33 -14.16
CA GLU A 26 -13.43 -34.79 -13.25
C GLU A 26 -12.10 -34.05 -13.51
N ASP A 27 -11.67 -33.96 -14.77
CA ASP A 27 -10.45 -33.22 -15.16
C ASP A 27 -10.52 -31.74 -14.77
N VAL A 28 -11.70 -31.13 -14.89
CA VAL A 28 -11.93 -29.74 -14.51
C VAL A 28 -11.80 -29.56 -12.99
N ASN A 29 -12.31 -30.50 -12.19
CA ASN A 29 -12.21 -30.45 -10.73
C ASN A 29 -10.77 -30.65 -10.23
N ASP A 30 -10.02 -31.54 -10.86
CA ASP A 30 -8.61 -31.77 -10.55
C ASP A 30 -7.77 -30.52 -10.91
N ALA A 31 -8.02 -29.94 -12.08
CA ALA A 31 -7.37 -28.69 -12.49
C ALA A 31 -7.70 -27.52 -11.54
N LEU A 32 -8.96 -27.40 -11.09
CA LEU A 32 -9.37 -26.42 -10.08
C LEU A 32 -8.63 -26.62 -8.75
N THR A 33 -8.41 -27.88 -8.35
CA THR A 33 -7.64 -28.20 -7.15
C THR A 33 -6.19 -27.73 -7.28
N HIS A 34 -5.54 -27.99 -8.41
CA HIS A 34 -4.19 -27.49 -8.69
C HIS A 34 -4.10 -25.95 -8.74
N LEU A 35 -5.11 -25.29 -9.30
CA LEU A 35 -5.22 -23.83 -9.33
C LEU A 35 -5.31 -23.25 -7.92
N ASN A 36 -6.16 -23.82 -7.07
CA ASN A 36 -6.29 -23.40 -5.67
C ASN A 36 -5.01 -23.65 -4.86
N MET A 37 -4.31 -24.76 -5.08
CA MET A 37 -3.00 -25.01 -4.47
C MET A 37 -1.95 -23.98 -4.93
N MET A 38 -2.03 -23.52 -6.18
CA MET A 38 -1.16 -22.48 -6.70
C MET A 38 -1.44 -21.12 -6.06
N LEU A 39 -2.72 -20.72 -5.99
CA LEU A 39 -3.16 -19.49 -5.32
C LEU A 39 -2.73 -19.49 -3.84
N GLY A 40 -2.84 -20.63 -3.15
CA GLY A 40 -2.32 -20.79 -1.78
C GLY A 40 -0.82 -20.52 -1.65
N GLN A 41 -0.01 -20.93 -2.64
CA GLN A 41 1.42 -20.61 -2.67
C GLN A 41 1.69 -19.14 -3.01
N TRP A 42 0.89 -18.54 -3.89
CA TRP A 42 1.04 -17.14 -4.29
C TRP A 42 0.74 -16.19 -3.13
N ASN A 43 -0.25 -16.54 -2.30
CA ASN A 43 -0.58 -15.83 -1.06
C ASN A 43 0.57 -15.78 -0.04
N ARG A 44 1.59 -16.63 -0.15
CA ARG A 44 2.80 -16.56 0.71
C ARG A 44 3.84 -15.58 0.20
N LYS A 45 3.71 -15.09 -1.03
CA LYS A 45 4.69 -14.19 -1.66
C LYS A 45 4.11 -12.78 -1.71
N ARG A 46 4.62 -11.90 -0.86
CA ARG A 46 4.20 -10.48 -0.76
C ARG A 46 4.11 -9.77 -2.11
N TRP A 47 5.03 -10.04 -3.04
CA TRP A 47 5.11 -9.38 -4.34
C TRP A 47 4.09 -9.89 -5.38
N LEU A 48 3.36 -10.97 -5.10
CA LEU A 48 2.27 -11.47 -5.95
C LEU A 48 0.91 -10.94 -5.54
N ILE A 49 0.79 -10.27 -4.40
CA ILE A 49 -0.46 -9.66 -3.94
C ILE A 49 -0.53 -8.24 -4.51
N TYR A 50 -1.66 -7.89 -5.12
CA TYR A 50 -1.82 -6.68 -5.93
C TYR A 50 -2.07 -5.40 -5.11
N HIS A 51 -2.69 -5.51 -3.94
CA HIS A 51 -2.92 -4.34 -3.09
C HIS A 51 -2.92 -4.66 -1.60
N LEU A 52 -2.83 -3.59 -0.81
CA LEU A 52 -2.92 -3.63 0.63
C LEU A 52 -4.26 -3.02 1.04
N VAL A 53 -4.92 -3.65 2.00
CA VAL A 53 -6.21 -3.22 2.52
C VAL A 53 -6.02 -2.68 3.92
N GLU A 54 -6.66 -1.55 4.19
CA GLU A 54 -6.81 -0.99 5.52
C GLU A 54 -8.02 -1.62 6.20
N ALA A 55 -7.80 -2.24 7.35
CA ALA A 55 -8.82 -2.81 8.19
C ALA A 55 -8.86 -2.05 9.53
N THR A 56 -10.06 -1.71 9.97
CA THR A 56 -10.28 -0.72 11.04
C THR A 56 -11.07 -1.33 12.19
N VAL A 57 -10.69 -1.02 13.43
CA VAL A 57 -11.46 -1.44 14.61
C VAL A 57 -11.53 -0.30 15.63
N PRO A 58 -12.70 -0.03 16.23
CA PRO A 58 -12.79 0.91 17.34
C PRO A 58 -12.06 0.35 18.57
N ALA A 59 -11.32 1.21 19.27
CA ALA A 59 -10.64 0.85 20.50
C ALA A 59 -11.65 0.75 21.66
N TYR A 60 -11.72 -0.41 22.32
CA TYR A 60 -12.62 -0.66 23.46
C TYR A 60 -11.90 -1.13 24.73
N GLY A 61 -10.60 -0.86 24.86
CA GLY A 61 -9.81 -1.20 26.04
C GLY A 61 -9.37 -2.66 26.11
N ALA A 62 -9.58 -3.45 25.06
CA ALA A 62 -9.08 -4.81 25.00
C ALA A 62 -7.58 -4.86 24.67
N ALA A 63 -6.89 -5.81 25.30
CA ALA A 63 -5.48 -6.10 25.03
C ALA A 63 -5.26 -6.85 23.70
N SER A 64 -6.32 -7.44 23.14
CA SER A 64 -6.28 -8.19 21.89
C SER A 64 -7.57 -8.05 21.10
N TYR A 65 -7.44 -7.91 19.77
CA TYR A 65 -8.53 -7.86 18.81
C TYR A 65 -8.46 -9.08 17.90
N ARG A 66 -9.60 -9.68 17.54
CA ARG A 66 -9.61 -10.83 16.65
C ARG A 66 -9.61 -10.39 15.20
N ILE A 67 -8.72 -10.99 14.41
CA ILE A 67 -8.53 -10.64 13.01
C ILE A 67 -8.75 -11.87 12.12
N GLY A 68 -9.70 -11.78 11.20
CA GLY A 68 -10.10 -12.87 10.34
C GLY A 68 -11.49 -12.62 9.72
N PRO A 69 -11.99 -13.54 8.88
CA PRO A 69 -13.26 -13.35 8.19
C PRO A 69 -14.42 -13.23 9.20
N GLY A 70 -15.15 -12.11 9.15
CA GLY A 70 -16.31 -11.83 10.01
C GLY A 70 -15.99 -11.54 11.48
N MET A 71 -14.74 -11.19 11.81
CA MET A 71 -14.29 -10.88 13.17
C MET A 71 -14.21 -9.35 13.42
N ASP A 72 -13.67 -8.94 14.57
CA ASP A 72 -13.55 -7.51 14.94
C ASP A 72 -12.83 -6.70 13.86
N ILE A 73 -11.78 -7.29 13.29
CA ILE A 73 -11.12 -6.81 12.08
C ILE A 73 -11.44 -7.80 10.97
N ASP A 74 -12.39 -7.43 10.10
CA ASP A 74 -12.83 -8.26 8.98
C ASP A 74 -11.81 -8.20 7.84
N VAL A 75 -11.25 -9.37 7.53
CA VAL A 75 -10.30 -9.56 6.44
C VAL A 75 -10.62 -10.89 5.75
N PRO A 76 -10.67 -10.95 4.41
CA PRO A 76 -11.25 -12.07 3.66
C PRO A 76 -10.40 -13.37 3.67
N GLY A 77 -9.39 -13.47 4.54
CA GLY A 77 -8.49 -14.60 4.56
C GLY A 77 -7.51 -14.61 5.73
N ARG A 78 -6.54 -15.53 5.67
CA ARG A 78 -5.50 -15.69 6.69
C ARG A 78 -4.50 -14.54 6.60
N VAL A 79 -4.38 -13.79 7.69
CA VAL A 79 -3.36 -12.75 7.80
C VAL A 79 -1.98 -13.38 8.05
N THR A 80 -1.01 -13.04 7.20
CA THR A 80 0.37 -13.53 7.30
C THR A 80 1.27 -12.56 8.06
N GLY A 81 0.96 -11.26 8.00
CA GLY A 81 1.71 -10.20 8.64
C GLY A 81 1.05 -8.84 8.39
N ILE A 82 1.48 -7.84 9.16
CA ILE A 82 1.03 -6.46 9.04
C ILE A 82 2.07 -5.66 8.28
N ALA A 83 1.64 -4.83 7.33
CA ALA A 83 2.52 -3.92 6.60
C ALA A 83 2.79 -2.64 7.40
N SER A 84 1.74 -2.05 7.94
CA SER A 84 1.79 -0.85 8.78
C SER A 84 0.55 -0.78 9.66
N ALA A 85 0.61 -0.03 10.75
CA ALA A 85 -0.55 0.26 11.57
C ALA A 85 -0.46 1.70 12.08
N PHE A 86 -1.61 2.35 12.24
CA PHE A 86 -1.71 3.66 12.85
C PHE A 86 -2.95 3.72 13.75
N TYR A 87 -2.90 4.60 14.74
CA TYR A 87 -4.02 4.86 15.64
C TYR A 87 -4.55 6.26 15.36
N ARG A 88 -5.86 6.36 15.16
CA ARG A 88 -6.55 7.61 14.89
C ARG A 88 -7.30 8.06 16.14
N LEU A 89 -6.96 9.24 16.63
CA LEU A 89 -7.73 9.94 17.67
C LEU A 89 -8.67 10.96 17.00
N ALA A 90 -9.98 10.77 17.18
CA ALA A 90 -10.97 11.76 16.76
C ALA A 90 -10.96 12.96 17.73
N ARG A 91 -10.85 14.16 17.20
CA ARG A 91 -11.09 15.42 17.93
C ARG A 91 -12.53 15.83 17.69
N VAL A 92 -13.30 15.92 18.78
CA VAL A 92 -14.67 16.45 18.74
C VAL A 92 -14.61 17.95 18.45
N SER A 93 -15.52 18.43 17.61
CA SER A 93 -15.67 19.87 17.38
C SER A 93 -16.11 20.53 18.69
N GLU A 94 -15.31 21.47 19.18
CA GLU A 94 -15.65 22.26 20.35
C GLU A 94 -16.06 23.66 19.88
N THR A 95 -17.28 24.05 20.27
CA THR A 95 -17.76 25.43 20.16
C THR A 95 -17.68 26.03 21.56
N ASN A 96 -16.76 26.96 21.77
CA ASN A 96 -16.69 27.69 23.03
C ASN A 96 -17.71 28.83 23.02
N ASP A 97 -18.83 28.63 23.72
CA ASP A 97 -19.89 29.64 23.90
C ASP A 97 -19.80 30.38 25.25
N ASP A 98 -18.68 30.25 25.97
CA ASP A 98 -18.48 30.63 27.39
C ASP A 98 -18.54 32.15 27.69
N PHE A 99 -18.81 32.99 26.69
CA PHE A 99 -19.04 34.44 26.88
C PHE A 99 -20.39 34.91 26.31
N SER A 100 -21.29 34.01 25.90
CA SER A 100 -22.51 34.38 25.15
C SER A 100 -23.71 34.81 25.99
N LEU A 101 -23.62 34.87 27.32
CA LEU A 101 -24.74 35.32 28.17
C LEU A 101 -24.70 36.81 28.56
N ASP A 102 -23.59 37.51 28.32
CA ASP A 102 -23.51 38.96 28.54
C ASP A 102 -22.40 39.56 27.65
N PHE A 103 -22.75 40.61 26.89
CA PHE A 103 -21.96 41.33 25.86
C PHE A 103 -21.96 40.80 24.40
N SER A 104 -23.03 41.18 23.68
CA SER A 104 -23.16 41.61 22.27
C SER A 104 -22.44 40.85 21.12
N SER A 105 -23.13 40.78 19.98
CA SER A 105 -22.68 40.24 18.67
C SER A 105 -21.45 40.90 18.03
N ASP A 106 -20.76 41.81 18.72
CA ASP A 106 -19.66 42.63 18.19
C ASP A 106 -18.31 41.92 18.17
N PHE A 107 -18.21 40.67 18.67
CA PHE A 107 -16.96 39.89 18.71
C PHE A 107 -16.85 38.79 17.64
N GLY A 108 -17.76 38.79 16.66
CA GLY A 108 -17.77 37.80 15.58
C GLY A 108 -18.41 36.46 15.98
N PRO A 109 -18.66 35.56 15.02
CA PRO A 109 -19.28 34.26 15.28
C PRO A 109 -18.40 33.42 16.21
N PRO A 110 -18.99 32.48 16.99
CA PRO A 110 -18.23 31.60 17.86
C PRO A 110 -17.09 30.92 17.09
N HIS A 111 -15.88 30.94 17.66
CA HIS A 111 -14.74 30.28 17.05
C HIS A 111 -14.91 28.77 17.17
N THR A 112 -15.46 28.15 16.12
CA THR A 112 -15.55 26.69 16.02
C THR A 112 -14.19 26.16 15.57
N ILE A 113 -13.51 25.40 16.44
CA ILE A 113 -12.38 24.59 15.99
C ILE A 113 -12.97 23.35 15.32
N GLY A 114 -12.80 23.23 14.01
CA GLY A 114 -13.35 22.12 13.24
C GLY A 114 -12.91 20.76 13.75
N ALA A 115 -13.79 19.76 13.62
CA ALA A 115 -13.45 18.37 13.89
C ALA A 115 -12.21 17.96 13.06
N GLY A 116 -11.28 17.27 13.70
CA GLY A 116 -10.05 16.80 13.09
C GLY A 116 -9.67 15.42 13.61
N ALA A 117 -8.76 14.74 12.93
CA ALA A 117 -8.25 13.45 13.36
C ALA A 117 -6.73 13.51 13.45
N ILE A 118 -6.17 12.93 14.51
CA ILE A 118 -4.73 12.82 14.70
C ILE A 118 -4.35 11.36 14.47
N ASP A 119 -3.56 11.11 13.43
CA ASP A 119 -3.04 9.78 13.10
C ASP A 119 -1.65 9.60 13.70
N ILE A 120 -1.51 8.60 14.57
CA ILE A 120 -0.29 8.27 15.31
C ILE A 120 0.25 6.94 14.78
N PRO A 121 1.48 6.90 14.21
CA PRO A 121 2.03 5.66 13.67
C PRO A 121 2.35 4.67 14.78
N LEU A 122 2.05 3.39 14.55
CA LEU A 122 2.32 2.30 15.48
C LEU A 122 3.50 1.48 15.02
N ALA A 123 4.39 1.14 15.97
CA ALA A 123 5.51 0.25 15.70
C ALA A 123 5.00 -1.19 15.53
N VAL A 124 5.21 -1.77 14.35
CA VAL A 124 4.85 -3.17 14.07
C VAL A 124 5.96 -4.08 14.61
N LEU A 125 5.65 -4.78 15.69
CA LEU A 125 6.50 -5.84 16.25
C LEU A 125 6.29 -7.11 15.43
N THR A 126 7.38 -7.77 15.05
CA THR A 126 7.32 -9.03 14.28
C THR A 126 7.39 -10.28 15.16
N SER A 127 7.94 -10.16 16.37
CA SER A 127 8.35 -11.29 17.20
C SER A 127 7.58 -11.34 18.52
N ARG A 128 7.15 -12.55 18.92
CA ARG A 128 6.51 -12.79 20.23
C ARG A 128 7.43 -12.44 21.40
N GLU A 129 8.73 -12.63 21.23
CA GLU A 129 9.76 -12.35 22.25
C GLU A 129 9.87 -10.85 22.55
N ASP A 130 9.83 -10.01 21.52
CA ASP A 130 9.86 -8.56 21.72
C ASP A 130 8.57 -8.08 22.38
N TYR A 131 7.43 -8.68 22.00
CA TYR A 131 6.19 -8.43 22.72
C TYR A 131 6.26 -8.87 24.18
N SER A 132 6.84 -10.03 24.51
CA SER A 132 6.91 -10.51 25.89
C SER A 132 7.85 -9.70 26.79
N ARG A 133 8.87 -9.04 26.22
CA ARG A 133 9.78 -8.12 26.92
C ARG A 133 9.12 -6.82 27.38
N ILE A 134 8.00 -6.45 26.75
CA ILE A 134 7.25 -5.26 27.13
C ILE A 134 6.69 -5.46 28.56
N GLY A 135 7.12 -4.59 29.47
CA GLY A 135 6.59 -4.50 30.82
C GLY A 135 5.14 -3.99 30.85
N MET A 136 4.46 -4.17 31.99
CA MET A 136 3.09 -3.73 32.26
C MET A 136 2.15 -3.65 31.04
N LYS A 137 1.56 -4.79 30.68
CA LYS A 137 0.70 -4.94 29.50
C LYS A 137 -0.72 -4.39 29.66
N GLY A 138 -1.13 -4.06 30.89
CA GLY A 138 -2.47 -3.55 31.21
C GLY A 138 -2.57 -2.03 31.26
N LEU A 139 -1.68 -1.31 30.58
CA LEU A 139 -1.71 0.15 30.56
C LEU A 139 -2.79 0.63 29.57
N GLY A 140 -3.71 1.48 30.04
CA GLY A 140 -4.80 2.05 29.25
C GLY A 140 -4.49 3.46 28.75
N THR A 141 -3.59 3.59 27.77
CA THR A 141 -3.22 4.89 27.17
C THR A 141 -3.11 4.76 25.64
N TYR A 142 -2.68 5.84 24.96
CA TYR A 142 -2.46 5.84 23.52
C TYR A 142 -1.48 4.72 23.11
N PRO A 143 -1.82 3.95 22.07
CA PRO A 143 -1.00 2.82 21.63
C PRO A 143 0.29 3.31 20.97
N SER A 144 1.36 2.53 21.10
CA SER A 144 2.65 2.79 20.45
C SER A 144 3.15 1.61 19.63
N ALA A 145 2.69 0.39 19.92
CA ALA A 145 3.14 -0.80 19.24
C ALA A 145 2.01 -1.82 19.03
N VAL A 146 2.16 -2.62 17.98
CA VAL A 146 1.20 -3.65 17.58
C VAL A 146 1.95 -4.92 17.21
N TRP A 147 1.45 -6.06 17.67
CA TRP A 147 1.95 -7.38 17.33
C TRP A 147 0.82 -8.27 16.83
N LEU A 148 1.05 -8.99 15.74
CA LEU A 148 0.10 -9.98 15.23
C LEU A 148 0.56 -11.39 15.60
N ASP A 149 -0.32 -12.14 16.27
CA ASP A 149 -0.22 -13.59 16.34
C ASP A 149 -1.03 -14.20 15.20
N ALA A 150 -0.33 -14.73 14.20
CA ALA A 150 -0.93 -15.27 12.98
C ALA A 150 -1.35 -16.74 13.15
N ASP A 151 -2.27 -16.99 14.09
CA ASP A 151 -2.92 -18.29 14.29
C ASP A 151 -3.89 -18.62 13.13
N TYR A 152 -4.30 -19.87 13.02
CA TYR A 152 -5.19 -20.36 11.96
C TYR A 152 -6.45 -21.00 12.55
N PRO A 153 -7.67 -20.63 12.10
CA PRO A 153 -8.01 -19.77 10.95
C PRO A 153 -8.13 -18.27 11.26
N VAL A 154 -8.12 -17.88 12.53
CA VAL A 154 -8.28 -16.48 13.00
C VAL A 154 -7.02 -16.10 13.77
N GLY A 155 -6.49 -14.91 13.51
CA GLY A 155 -5.35 -14.35 14.24
C GLY A 155 -5.78 -13.47 15.42
N ASN A 156 -4.84 -13.17 16.30
CA ASN A 156 -5.04 -12.20 17.39
C ASN A 156 -4.07 -11.04 17.20
N LEU A 157 -4.63 -9.83 17.14
CA LEU A 157 -3.89 -8.58 17.10
C LEU A 157 -3.73 -8.05 18.52
N TYR A 158 -2.51 -8.03 19.02
CA TYR A 158 -2.18 -7.44 20.30
C TYR A 158 -1.73 -5.99 20.12
N VAL A 159 -2.35 -5.09 20.87
CA VAL A 159 -2.08 -3.65 20.80
C VAL A 159 -1.57 -3.21 22.16
N TRP A 160 -0.47 -2.45 22.16
CA TRP A 160 0.14 -1.97 23.40
C TRP A 160 0.53 -0.48 23.30
N PRO A 161 0.24 0.31 24.33
CA PRO A 161 -0.76 0.13 25.39
C PRO A 161 -2.18 -0.13 24.84
N SER A 162 -3.15 -0.56 25.67
CA SER A 162 -4.52 -0.89 25.21
C SER A 162 -5.46 0.31 25.33
N PRO A 163 -5.71 1.10 24.25
CA PRO A 163 -6.57 2.27 24.32
C PRO A 163 -8.04 1.92 24.55
N SER A 164 -8.76 2.78 25.27
CA SER A 164 -10.22 2.70 25.48
C SER A 164 -11.03 3.62 24.56
N VAL A 165 -10.37 4.48 23.79
CA VAL A 165 -10.99 5.48 22.89
C VAL A 165 -10.20 5.50 21.57
N GLY A 166 -10.82 5.90 20.47
CA GLY A 166 -10.19 6.07 19.15
C GLY A 166 -10.36 4.86 18.23
N GLU A 167 -9.70 4.90 17.08
CA GLU A 167 -9.75 3.85 16.06
C GLU A 167 -8.34 3.31 15.78
N ILE A 168 -8.23 2.00 15.62
CA ILE A 168 -6.99 1.33 15.26
C ILE A 168 -7.11 0.90 13.80
N HIS A 169 -6.18 1.37 12.99
CA HIS A 169 -6.13 1.13 11.56
C HIS A 169 -4.92 0.26 11.26
N VAL A 170 -5.14 -0.88 10.65
CA VAL A 170 -4.10 -1.86 10.34
C VAL A 170 -4.11 -2.14 8.85
N VAL A 171 -2.96 -1.98 8.22
CA VAL A 171 -2.78 -2.28 6.81
C VAL A 171 -2.25 -3.70 6.67
N VAL A 172 -3.09 -4.56 6.10
CA VAL A 172 -2.76 -5.95 5.81
C VAL A 172 -2.73 -6.19 4.30
N GLN A 173 -2.22 -7.35 3.91
CA GLN A 173 -2.24 -7.78 2.52
C GLN A 173 -3.58 -8.45 2.22
N GLU A 174 -4.23 -8.09 1.12
CA GLU A 174 -5.39 -8.86 0.69
C GLU A 174 -4.96 -10.24 0.21
N GLN A 175 -5.67 -11.28 0.66
CA GLN A 175 -5.41 -12.63 0.20
C GLN A 175 -6.12 -12.86 -1.15
N LEU A 176 -5.42 -13.46 -2.12
CA LEU A 176 -6.04 -13.98 -3.34
C LEU A 176 -7.05 -15.07 -2.93
N GLY A 177 -8.33 -14.80 -3.19
CA GLY A 177 -9.45 -15.67 -2.85
C GLY A 177 -9.33 -17.05 -3.48
N ARG A 178 -9.79 -18.07 -2.76
CA ARG A 178 -9.92 -19.42 -3.31
C ARG A 178 -11.12 -19.44 -4.26
N ILE A 179 -10.95 -20.05 -5.43
CA ILE A 179 -12.04 -20.22 -6.38
C ILE A 179 -12.88 -21.44 -5.95
N THR A 180 -14.16 -21.20 -5.66
CA THR A 180 -15.15 -22.23 -5.29
C THR A 180 -16.26 -22.37 -6.33
N ASP A 181 -16.61 -21.29 -7.01
CA ASP A 181 -17.56 -21.27 -8.11
C ASP A 181 -16.81 -21.20 -9.45
N LEU A 182 -17.21 -22.02 -10.42
CA LEU A 182 -16.63 -22.04 -11.76
C LEU A 182 -17.29 -21.04 -12.71
N THR A 183 -18.44 -20.50 -12.33
CA THR A 183 -19.29 -19.65 -13.18
C THR A 183 -19.16 -18.16 -12.85
N ALA A 184 -18.77 -17.82 -11.61
CA ALA A 184 -18.50 -16.45 -11.22
C ALA A 184 -17.22 -15.93 -11.89
N ASP A 185 -17.24 -14.68 -12.35
CA ASP A 185 -16.05 -14.04 -12.92
C ASP A 185 -14.93 -13.88 -11.89
N ILE A 186 -13.68 -13.98 -12.37
CA ILE A 186 -12.48 -13.74 -11.55
C ILE A 186 -12.22 -12.23 -11.50
N ASP A 187 -12.45 -11.61 -10.33
CA ASP A 187 -12.19 -10.19 -10.08
C ASP A 187 -10.70 -9.93 -9.77
N LEU A 188 -9.83 -10.15 -10.75
CA LEU A 188 -8.41 -9.79 -10.68
C LEU A 188 -8.00 -8.92 -11.88
N PRO A 189 -6.94 -8.09 -11.77
CA PRO A 189 -6.39 -7.36 -12.91
C PRO A 189 -6.00 -8.30 -14.07
N ASP A 190 -6.01 -7.79 -15.30
CA ASP A 190 -5.82 -8.60 -16.52
C ASP A 190 -4.44 -9.30 -16.56
N GLU A 191 -3.40 -8.68 -15.96
CA GLU A 191 -2.05 -9.25 -15.89
C GLU A 191 -2.01 -10.57 -15.11
N TYR A 192 -2.94 -10.77 -14.18
CA TYR A 192 -3.05 -12.02 -13.41
C TYR A 192 -3.62 -13.16 -14.24
N HIS A 193 -4.47 -12.88 -15.22
CA HIS A 193 -5.12 -13.92 -16.01
C HIS A 193 -4.11 -14.73 -16.83
N ASP A 194 -3.18 -14.07 -17.53
CA ASP A 194 -2.12 -14.78 -18.26
C ASP A 194 -1.17 -15.52 -17.30
N ALA A 195 -0.80 -14.91 -16.16
CA ALA A 195 0.05 -15.58 -15.19
C ALA A 195 -0.61 -16.83 -14.58
N LEU A 196 -1.91 -16.77 -14.26
CA LEU A 196 -2.67 -17.92 -13.74
C LEU A 196 -2.73 -19.02 -14.80
N PHE A 197 -3.03 -18.64 -16.04
CA PHE A 197 -3.13 -19.56 -17.16
C PHE A 197 -1.80 -20.31 -17.43
N GLN A 198 -0.69 -19.60 -17.66
CA GLN A 198 0.59 -20.25 -18.03
C GLN A 198 1.14 -21.13 -16.91
N ASN A 199 1.05 -20.68 -15.65
CA ASN A 199 1.53 -21.47 -14.51
C ASN A 199 0.64 -22.69 -14.24
N LEU A 200 -0.67 -22.61 -14.54
CA LEU A 200 -1.56 -23.76 -14.50
C LEU A 200 -1.18 -24.80 -15.57
N VAL A 201 -0.92 -24.38 -16.82
CA VAL A 201 -0.50 -25.28 -17.91
C VAL A 201 0.76 -26.08 -17.55
N VAL A 202 1.77 -25.44 -16.94
CA VAL A 202 3.00 -26.12 -16.51
C VAL A 202 2.70 -27.20 -15.46
N ARG A 203 1.81 -26.92 -14.49
CA ARG A 203 1.40 -27.89 -13.46
C ARG A 203 0.59 -29.03 -14.06
N LEU A 204 -0.37 -28.74 -14.92
CA LEU A 204 -1.20 -29.76 -15.57
C LEU A 204 -0.34 -30.69 -16.44
N ARG A 205 0.59 -30.15 -17.24
CA ARG A 205 1.52 -30.99 -18.02
C ARG A 205 2.33 -31.95 -17.14
N SER A 206 2.79 -31.48 -15.98
CA SER A 206 3.49 -32.34 -15.02
C SER A 206 2.59 -33.40 -14.37
N ALA A 207 1.31 -33.09 -14.12
CA ALA A 207 0.35 -34.02 -13.52
C ALA A 207 -0.08 -35.13 -14.49
N TYR A 208 -0.33 -34.77 -15.76
CA TYR A 208 -0.77 -35.71 -16.80
C TYR A 208 0.39 -36.41 -17.55
N GLY A 209 1.63 -36.32 -17.03
CA GLY A 209 2.79 -36.99 -17.62
C GLY A 209 3.17 -36.53 -19.03
N ARG A 210 2.79 -35.31 -19.44
CA ARG A 210 3.11 -34.75 -20.76
C ARG A 210 4.48 -34.09 -20.74
N SER A 211 5.14 -34.06 -21.92
CA SER A 211 6.45 -33.41 -22.05
C SER A 211 6.37 -31.92 -21.71
N ARG A 212 7.40 -31.44 -21.00
CA ARG A 212 7.55 -30.06 -20.58
C ARG A 212 7.93 -29.22 -21.80
N ASP A 213 7.10 -28.26 -22.16
CA ASP A 213 7.37 -27.35 -23.27
C ASP A 213 8.18 -26.14 -22.77
N PRO A 214 9.41 -25.92 -23.27
CA PRO A 214 10.24 -24.82 -22.82
C PRO A 214 9.63 -23.44 -23.13
N VAL A 215 8.78 -23.31 -24.15
CA VAL A 215 8.15 -22.02 -24.50
C VAL A 215 7.17 -21.59 -23.41
N VAL A 216 6.31 -22.50 -22.96
CA VAL A 216 5.32 -22.24 -21.90
C VAL A 216 6.00 -21.91 -20.57
N GLU A 217 7.15 -22.51 -20.27
CA GLU A 217 7.92 -22.17 -19.09
C GLU A 217 8.46 -20.74 -19.11
N VAL A 218 8.93 -20.28 -20.27
CA VAL A 218 9.44 -18.91 -20.42
C VAL A 218 8.30 -17.93 -20.28
N LEU A 219 7.14 -18.18 -20.92
CA LEU A 219 5.94 -17.35 -20.78
C LEU A 219 5.44 -17.28 -19.33
N ALA A 220 5.41 -18.41 -18.62
CA ALA A 220 5.05 -18.46 -17.21
C ALA A 220 5.99 -17.61 -16.34
N LYS A 221 7.30 -17.62 -16.64
CA LYS A 221 8.29 -16.78 -15.93
C LYS A 221 8.15 -15.31 -16.27
N THR A 222 7.92 -14.95 -17.53
CA THR A 222 7.74 -13.56 -17.94
C THR A 222 6.48 -12.97 -17.32
N ALA A 223 5.37 -13.71 -17.30
CA ALA A 223 4.13 -13.25 -16.67
C ALA A 223 4.32 -12.97 -15.16
N LEU A 224 5.03 -13.84 -14.43
CA LEU A 224 5.35 -13.60 -13.01
C LEU A 224 6.29 -12.40 -12.80
N ASN A 225 7.25 -12.17 -13.71
CA ASN A 225 8.13 -11.02 -13.62
C ASN A 225 7.37 -9.70 -13.87
N THR A 226 6.41 -9.69 -14.80
CA THR A 226 5.53 -8.55 -15.05
C THR A 226 4.73 -8.18 -13.80
N ILE A 227 4.10 -9.16 -13.14
CA ILE A 227 3.38 -8.96 -11.87
C ILE A 227 4.33 -8.42 -10.80
N ARG A 228 5.54 -8.99 -10.70
CA ARG A 228 6.54 -8.55 -9.73
C ARG A 228 6.92 -7.08 -9.92
N SER A 229 7.12 -6.64 -11.17
CA SER A 229 7.44 -5.24 -11.46
C SER A 229 6.27 -4.31 -11.24
N ALA A 230 5.04 -4.74 -11.54
CA ALA A 230 3.84 -3.95 -11.33
C ALA A 230 3.55 -3.71 -9.84
N ASN A 231 3.75 -4.73 -9.01
CA ASN A 231 3.49 -4.68 -7.57
C ASN A 231 4.67 -4.14 -6.74
N ALA A 232 5.74 -3.66 -7.39
CA ALA A 232 6.93 -3.19 -6.69
C ALA A 232 6.68 -1.85 -5.98
N GLN A 233 6.31 -1.91 -4.71
CA GLN A 233 6.24 -0.75 -3.83
C GLN A 233 7.57 -0.57 -3.10
N ILE A 234 8.38 0.40 -3.57
CA ILE A 234 9.66 0.73 -2.96
C ILE A 234 9.44 1.80 -1.89
N GLY A 235 9.70 1.46 -0.63
CA GLY A 235 9.67 2.42 0.47
C GLY A 235 10.83 3.42 0.37
N THR A 236 10.56 4.68 0.69
CA THR A 236 11.62 5.69 0.81
C THR A 236 12.46 5.41 2.04
N LEU A 237 13.78 5.33 1.88
CA LEU A 237 14.68 5.11 3.01
C LEU A 237 14.90 6.43 3.76
N GLY A 238 14.43 6.51 5.01
CA GLY A 238 14.69 7.65 5.89
C GLY A 238 16.06 7.53 6.55
N MET A 239 16.74 8.67 6.75
CA MET A 239 17.96 8.68 7.55
C MET A 239 17.60 8.35 9.01
N PRO A 240 18.30 7.41 9.68
CA PRO A 240 18.12 7.17 11.11
C PRO A 240 18.38 8.44 11.93
N GLY A 241 17.48 8.73 12.87
CA GLY A 241 17.47 9.97 13.67
C GLY A 241 18.69 10.17 14.59
N ASN A 242 19.59 9.19 14.67
CA ASN A 242 20.82 9.26 15.46
C ASN A 242 22.07 9.57 14.65
N MET A 243 21.93 9.90 13.36
CA MET A 243 23.04 10.44 12.57
C MET A 243 23.24 11.92 12.92
N PRO A 244 24.44 12.33 13.40
CA PRO A 244 24.78 13.73 13.52
C PRO A 244 24.71 14.31 12.10
N LEU A 245 23.68 15.12 11.82
CA LEU A 245 23.67 15.99 10.65
C LEU A 245 24.99 16.74 10.71
N GLY A 246 25.88 16.44 9.75
CA GLY A 246 27.21 17.01 9.72
C GLY A 246 27.07 18.51 9.93
N ARG A 247 27.73 19.02 10.97
CA ARG A 247 27.81 20.46 11.23
C ARG A 247 28.34 21.08 9.95
N PHE A 248 27.46 21.69 9.15
CA PHE A 248 27.87 22.58 8.07
C PHE A 248 28.53 23.79 8.76
N GLY A 249 29.82 23.62 9.09
CA GLY A 249 30.71 24.67 9.51
C GLY A 249 31.03 25.51 8.29
N GLY A 250 30.11 26.41 7.96
CA GLY A 250 30.32 27.50 7.01
C GLY A 250 29.89 28.80 7.70
N ASP A 251 30.87 29.53 8.22
CA ASP A 251 30.89 30.99 8.32
C ASP A 251 29.65 31.66 8.91
N MET A 252 29.43 31.45 10.21
CA MET A 252 28.82 32.51 11.00
C MET A 252 29.86 33.62 11.15
N ASN A 253 29.86 34.57 10.22
CA ASN A 253 30.27 35.93 10.53
C ASN A 253 29.31 36.43 11.63
N SER A 254 29.69 36.15 12.87
CA SER A 254 29.01 36.61 14.06
C SER A 254 29.13 38.12 14.10
N TYR A 255 28.04 38.79 13.71
CA TYR A 255 27.74 40.20 13.96
C TYR A 255 27.66 40.48 15.48
N TRP A 256 28.77 40.23 16.19
CA TRP A 256 28.95 40.48 17.60
C TRP A 256 30.36 41.00 17.92
N ALA A 257 30.95 41.73 16.98
CA ALA A 257 32.02 42.67 17.28
C ALA A 257 31.40 44.06 17.52
N GLY A 258 31.34 44.46 18.79
CA GLY A 258 31.46 45.84 19.29
C GLY A 258 30.55 46.91 18.72
N GLY A 259 29.76 47.54 19.59
CA GLY A 259 28.85 48.63 19.27
C GLY A 259 29.47 49.81 18.51
N GLY A 260 28.66 50.39 17.62
CA GLY A 260 28.98 51.61 16.89
C GLY A 260 28.05 51.82 15.70
N VAL A 261 26.97 52.58 15.93
CA VAL A 261 26.14 53.34 14.98
C VAL A 261 26.38 53.08 13.49
N MET A 262 25.40 52.48 12.80
CA MET A 262 25.38 52.45 11.33
C MET A 262 24.85 53.79 10.80
N PRO A 263 25.58 54.55 9.96
CA PRO A 263 24.93 55.52 9.09
C PRO A 263 24.34 54.78 7.89
N ALA A 264 23.07 55.08 7.58
CA ALA A 264 22.35 54.56 6.43
C ALA A 264 23.16 54.80 5.13
N ARG A 265 23.55 53.73 4.45
CA ARG A 265 24.08 53.77 3.10
C ARG A 265 23.13 53.01 2.19
N GLU A 266 22.51 53.78 1.31
CA GLU A 266 21.62 53.41 0.21
C GLU A 266 21.98 52.05 -0.41
N ILE A 267 21.02 51.11 -0.35
CA ILE A 267 21.08 49.85 -1.07
C ILE A 267 20.88 50.18 -2.55
N VAL A 268 21.98 50.34 -3.28
CA VAL A 268 21.97 50.29 -4.74
C VAL A 268 21.56 48.88 -5.11
N ASP A 269 20.39 48.76 -5.72
CA ASP A 269 19.88 47.54 -6.33
C ASP A 269 20.92 46.94 -7.27
N ARG A 270 21.58 45.87 -6.82
CA ARG A 270 22.33 44.99 -7.69
C ARG A 270 21.34 44.00 -8.29
N THR A 271 20.55 44.47 -9.24
CA THR A 271 20.00 43.58 -10.27
C THR A 271 21.20 42.86 -10.88
N VAL A 272 21.23 41.54 -10.69
CA VAL A 272 22.10 40.63 -11.41
C VAL A 272 21.97 40.98 -12.88
N ASN A 273 23.07 41.42 -13.50
CA ASN A 273 23.13 41.60 -14.94
C ASN A 273 23.09 40.20 -15.56
N VAL A 274 21.89 39.65 -15.71
CA VAL A 274 21.66 38.45 -16.51
C VAL A 274 21.86 38.89 -17.96
N PRO A 275 22.80 38.32 -18.72
CA PRO A 275 22.88 38.61 -20.14
C PRO A 275 21.56 38.19 -20.78
N VAL A 276 20.83 39.16 -21.31
CA VAL A 276 19.64 38.92 -22.13
C VAL A 276 20.11 38.14 -23.36
N LEU A 277 19.75 36.87 -23.43
CA LEU A 277 19.81 36.12 -24.67
C LEU A 277 18.79 36.76 -25.62
N THR A 278 19.27 37.56 -26.56
CA THR A 278 18.46 37.96 -27.70
C THR A 278 18.07 36.68 -28.46
N PRO A 279 16.81 36.52 -28.88
CA PRO A 279 16.40 35.36 -29.67
C PRO A 279 17.30 35.25 -30.91
N VAL A 280 17.85 34.08 -31.16
CA VAL A 280 18.49 33.76 -32.44
C VAL A 280 17.40 33.79 -33.50
N ASP A 281 17.58 34.62 -34.51
CA ASP A 281 16.68 34.75 -35.65
C ASP A 281 16.32 33.39 -36.23
N GLU A 282 15.02 33.20 -36.37
CA GLU A 282 14.37 32.09 -37.08
C GLU A 282 14.92 31.99 -38.51
N PRO A 283 15.40 30.82 -38.99
CA PRO A 283 15.76 30.68 -40.39
C PRO A 283 14.49 30.68 -41.26
N ASP A 284 14.33 31.78 -42.00
CA ASP A 284 13.53 32.01 -43.21
C ASP A 284 12.44 30.98 -43.54
N THR A 285 11.21 31.41 -43.29
CA THR A 285 10.00 30.91 -43.94
C THR A 285 10.11 31.10 -45.47
N ILE A 286 10.23 30.00 -46.20
CA ILE A 286 10.08 29.97 -47.66
C ILE A 286 8.67 30.45 -48.02
N LYS A 287 8.59 31.65 -48.62
CA LYS A 287 7.35 32.19 -49.19
C LYS A 287 6.89 31.35 -50.38
N PRO A 288 5.59 31.01 -50.51
CA PRO A 288 5.07 30.36 -51.70
C PRO A 288 5.07 31.36 -52.87
N VAL A 289 5.71 30.97 -53.98
CA VAL A 289 5.69 31.73 -55.24
C VAL A 289 4.29 31.63 -55.86
N PRO A 290 3.63 32.74 -56.22
CA PRO A 290 2.32 32.73 -56.86
C PRO A 290 2.47 32.29 -58.32
N GLY A 291 1.62 31.36 -58.75
CA GLY A 291 1.65 30.83 -60.12
C GLY A 291 1.13 31.81 -61.17
N THR A 292 1.67 31.69 -62.38
CA THR A 292 1.00 32.07 -63.65
C THR A 292 1.67 31.35 -64.84
N PHE A 293 0.80 30.75 -65.67
CA PHE A 293 0.97 30.08 -66.98
C PHE A 293 1.46 28.63 -67.00
#